data_AF-A0A142CXB9-F1
#
_entry.id   AF-A0A142CXB9-F1
#
_cell.length_a   1.000
_cell.length_b   1.000
_cell.length_c   1.000
_cell.angle_alpha   90.00
_cell.angle_beta   90.00
_cell.angle_gamma   90.00
#
_symmetry.space_group_name_H-M   'P 1'
#
loop_
_entity.id
_entity.type
_entity.pdbx_description
1 polymer ?
#
loop_
_entity_poly.entity_id
_entity_poly.type
_entity_poly.pdbx_seq_one_letter_code
_entity_poly.pdbx_strand_id
1 'polypeptide(L)'
;MKLAEAVTNVKEVEKKAEKEYKALLKTLKSPEYADLRVLLLRMTVDTILHRRLAEALEKAYKEAIELIEEFGYVDVPETPETAPRNQVSSGLVLIPGIPAVHVAPYGLLGSRIPPEDALEELLKNLPDNVAIPPEKLKEIKSKLEKLRALCEKMSENYRILEQNAVHPVVQAFAESARKNEEQHKVVVDGLLKRYSEEK
;
A
#
# COMPACT_ATOMS: atom_id res chain seq x y z
N MET A 1 -8.17 -16.18 -0.61
CA MET A 1 -8.59 -14.99 -1.36
C MET A 1 -7.97 -15.09 -2.73
N LYS A 2 -8.71 -14.87 -3.82
CA LYS A 2 -8.12 -14.88 -5.16
C LYS A 2 -7.21 -13.66 -5.33
N LEU A 3 -6.14 -13.78 -6.12
CA LEU A 3 -5.17 -12.70 -6.29
C LEU A 3 -5.81 -11.40 -6.84
N ALA A 4 -6.74 -11.54 -7.79
CA ALA A 4 -7.52 -10.42 -8.31
C ALA A 4 -8.36 -9.70 -7.23
N GLU A 5 -8.91 -10.45 -6.26
CA GLU A 5 -9.62 -9.88 -5.11
C GLU A 5 -8.63 -9.15 -4.18
N ALA A 6 -7.42 -9.70 -3.99
CA ALA A 6 -6.38 -9.06 -3.20
C ALA A 6 -5.96 -7.71 -3.79
N VAL A 7 -5.71 -7.66 -5.10
CA VAL A 7 -5.39 -6.42 -5.82
C VAL A 7 -6.54 -5.41 -5.73
N THR A 8 -7.78 -5.87 -5.88
CA THR A 8 -8.97 -5.02 -5.73
C THR A 8 -9.08 -4.44 -4.31
N ASN A 9 -8.83 -5.27 -3.30
CA ASN A 9 -8.89 -4.86 -1.90
C ASN A 9 -7.82 -3.81 -1.56
N VAL A 10 -6.59 -4.00 -2.04
CA VAL A 10 -5.50 -3.01 -1.94
C VAL A 10 -5.93 -1.69 -2.57
N LYS A 11 -6.37 -1.70 -3.83
CA LYS A 11 -6.83 -0.49 -4.53
C LYS A 11 -7.91 0.26 -3.75
N GLU A 12 -8.92 -0.46 -3.24
CA GLU A 12 -10.04 0.18 -2.55
C GLU A 12 -9.66 0.74 -1.18
N VAL A 13 -8.71 0.13 -0.46
CA VAL A 13 -8.23 0.67 0.81
C VAL A 13 -7.34 1.91 0.58
N GLU A 14 -6.46 1.88 -0.41
CA GLU A 14 -5.62 3.02 -0.82
C GLU A 14 -6.47 4.23 -1.21
N LYS A 15 -7.53 3.99 -1.98
CA LYS A 15 -8.50 5.02 -2.37
C LYS A 15 -9.24 5.63 -1.18
N LYS A 16 -9.50 4.84 -0.13
CA LYS A 16 -10.09 5.36 1.12
C LYS A 16 -9.06 6.16 1.91
N ALA A 17 -7.83 5.66 2.05
CA ALA A 17 -6.73 6.37 2.70
C ALA A 17 -6.45 7.72 2.03
N GLU A 18 -6.35 7.78 0.71
CA GLU A 18 -6.14 9.03 -0.03
C GLU A 18 -7.21 10.09 0.32
N LYS A 19 -8.49 9.66 0.40
CA LYS A 19 -9.58 10.57 0.75
C LYS A 19 -9.44 11.11 2.16
N GLU A 20 -9.08 10.27 3.13
CA GLU A 20 -8.90 10.68 4.52
C GLU A 20 -7.67 11.59 4.69
N TYR A 21 -6.56 11.27 4.04
CA TYR A 21 -5.37 12.14 4.00
C TYR A 21 -5.70 13.51 3.42
N LYS A 22 -6.36 13.57 2.27
CA LYS A 22 -6.80 14.84 1.66
C LYS A 22 -7.77 15.60 2.55
N ALA A 23 -8.67 14.89 3.25
CA ALA A 23 -9.60 15.51 4.18
C ALA A 23 -8.88 16.12 5.39
N LEU A 24 -7.84 15.46 5.90
CA LEU A 24 -7.00 16.00 6.99
C LEU A 24 -6.15 17.17 6.51
N LEU A 25 -5.50 17.09 5.35
CA LEU A 25 -4.73 18.21 4.79
C LEU A 25 -5.58 19.48 4.61
N LYS A 26 -6.87 19.33 4.29
CA LYS A 26 -7.81 20.46 4.16
C LYS A 26 -8.09 21.17 5.49
N THR A 27 -7.93 20.51 6.64
CA THR A 27 -8.10 21.15 7.96
C THR A 27 -6.83 21.86 8.42
N LEU A 28 -5.67 21.46 7.89
CA LEU A 28 -4.34 21.99 8.25
C LEU A 28 -3.91 23.18 7.37
N LYS A 29 -4.80 24.15 7.15
CA LYS A 29 -4.50 25.31 6.29
C LYS A 29 -3.64 26.37 6.98
N SER A 30 -3.78 26.53 8.30
CA SER A 30 -3.05 27.55 9.06
C SER A 30 -1.52 27.32 9.02
N PRO A 31 -0.69 28.38 9.03
CA PRO A 31 0.78 28.27 9.05
C PRO A 31 1.30 27.45 10.23
N GLU A 32 0.59 27.47 11.35
CA GLU A 32 0.92 26.73 12.56
C GLU A 32 0.97 25.20 12.36
N TYR A 33 0.31 24.66 11.33
CA TYR A 33 0.37 23.23 11.01
C TYR A 33 1.35 22.90 9.88
N ALA A 34 2.25 23.80 9.51
CA ALA A 34 3.09 23.65 8.32
C ALA A 34 3.85 22.31 8.30
N ASP A 35 4.48 21.93 9.41
CA ASP A 35 5.32 20.73 9.45
C ASP A 35 4.48 19.44 9.48
N LEU A 36 3.39 19.42 10.24
CA LEU A 36 2.42 18.31 10.20
C LEU A 36 1.82 18.16 8.79
N ARG A 37 1.50 19.28 8.13
CA ARG A 37 0.99 19.27 6.76
C ARG A 37 2.02 18.73 5.78
N VAL A 38 3.30 19.12 5.89
CA VAL A 38 4.38 18.61 5.03
C VAL A 38 4.55 17.11 5.21
N LEU A 39 4.55 16.62 6.46
CA LEU A 39 4.65 15.20 6.77
C LEU A 39 3.48 14.40 6.17
N LEU A 40 2.24 14.81 6.43
CA LEU A 40 1.05 14.16 5.90
C LEU A 40 0.98 14.26 4.37
N LEU A 41 1.47 15.35 3.78
CA LEU A 41 1.52 15.50 2.33
C LEU A 41 2.42 14.44 1.68
N ARG A 42 3.58 14.15 2.27
CA ARG A 42 4.49 13.09 1.78
C ARG A 42 3.79 11.73 1.81
N MET A 43 3.18 11.37 2.94
CA MET A 43 2.40 10.13 3.06
C MET A 43 1.26 10.08 2.03
N THR A 44 0.58 11.20 1.80
CA THR A 44 -0.48 11.30 0.79
C THR A 44 0.04 11.04 -0.63
N VAL A 45 1.24 11.51 -0.95
CA VAL A 45 1.88 11.27 -2.25
C VAL A 45 2.17 9.78 -2.44
N ASP A 46 2.72 9.12 -1.42
CA ASP A 46 2.96 7.67 -1.43
C ASP A 46 1.65 6.90 -1.64
N THR A 47 0.60 7.19 -0.86
CA THR A 47 -0.74 6.58 -1.03
C THR A 47 -1.33 6.80 -2.43
N ILE A 48 -1.13 7.98 -3.03
CA ILE A 48 -1.57 8.23 -4.42
C ILE A 48 -0.81 7.33 -5.39
N LEU A 49 0.52 7.21 -5.23
CA LEU A 49 1.35 6.35 -6.07
C LEU A 49 0.91 4.88 -5.93
N HIS A 50 0.76 4.39 -4.71
CA HIS A 50 0.29 3.04 -4.40
C HIS A 50 -1.07 2.75 -5.04
N ARG A 51 -2.05 3.65 -4.88
CA ARG A 51 -3.36 3.50 -5.53
C ARG A 51 -3.22 3.38 -7.05
N ARG A 52 -2.42 4.23 -7.68
CA ARG A 52 -2.26 4.22 -9.15
C ARG A 52 -1.59 2.93 -9.63
N LEU A 53 -0.60 2.43 -8.89
CA LEU A 53 0.04 1.14 -9.18
C LEU A 53 -0.96 -0.01 -8.99
N ALA A 54 -1.77 0.00 -7.95
CA ALA A 54 -2.82 -1.00 -7.73
C ALA A 54 -3.91 -0.97 -8.82
N GLU A 55 -4.31 0.22 -9.30
CA GLU A 55 -5.23 0.39 -10.44
C GLU A 55 -4.63 -0.18 -11.74
N ALA A 56 -3.36 0.12 -12.02
CA ALA A 56 -2.66 -0.40 -13.19
C ALA A 56 -2.51 -1.92 -13.12
N LEU A 57 -2.20 -2.45 -11.93
CA LEU A 57 -2.08 -3.88 -11.69
C LEU A 57 -3.42 -4.58 -11.91
N GLU A 58 -4.51 -4.06 -11.33
CA GLU A 58 -5.86 -4.61 -11.54
C GLU A 58 -6.22 -4.65 -13.03
N LYS A 59 -5.94 -3.57 -13.75
CA LYS A 59 -6.19 -3.49 -15.20
C LYS A 59 -5.36 -4.53 -15.96
N ALA A 60 -4.08 -4.67 -15.65
CA ALA A 60 -3.22 -5.67 -16.28
C ALA A 60 -3.71 -7.10 -16.03
N TYR A 61 -4.19 -7.42 -14.81
CA TYR A 61 -4.82 -8.71 -14.53
C TYR A 61 -6.08 -8.95 -15.37
N LYS A 62 -6.93 -7.94 -15.54
CA LYS A 62 -8.14 -8.04 -16.36
C LYS A 62 -7.80 -8.30 -17.82
N GLU A 63 -6.89 -7.51 -18.40
CA GLU A 63 -6.44 -7.69 -19.79
C GLU A 63 -5.78 -9.06 -20.00
N ALA A 64 -4.99 -9.55 -19.04
CA ALA A 64 -4.39 -10.88 -19.10
C ALA A 64 -5.45 -12.00 -19.06
N ILE A 65 -6.49 -11.85 -18.22
CA ILE A 65 -7.61 -12.80 -18.17
C ILE A 65 -8.36 -12.79 -19.50
N GLU A 66 -8.70 -11.61 -20.04
CA GLU A 66 -9.38 -11.47 -21.33
C GLU A 66 -8.57 -12.12 -22.46
N LEU A 67 -7.25 -11.92 -22.49
CA LEU A 67 -6.34 -12.56 -23.47
C LEU A 67 -6.35 -14.09 -23.35
N ILE A 68 -6.33 -14.62 -22.13
CA ILE A 68 -6.37 -16.08 -21.88
C ILE A 68 -7.74 -16.66 -22.22
N GLU A 69 -8.81 -15.93 -21.97
CA GLU A 69 -10.14 -16.29 -22.43
C GLU A 69 -10.21 -16.25 -23.95
N GLU A 70 -9.59 -15.30 -24.64
CA GLU A 70 -9.65 -15.21 -26.10
C GLU A 70 -8.72 -16.19 -26.82
N PHE A 71 -7.57 -16.57 -26.25
CA PHE A 71 -6.55 -17.34 -26.97
C PHE A 71 -6.05 -18.59 -26.23
N GLY A 72 -6.42 -18.79 -24.96
CA GLY A 72 -5.92 -19.89 -24.11
C GLY A 72 -6.54 -21.27 -24.35
N TYR A 73 -7.02 -21.54 -25.56
CA TYR A 73 -7.52 -22.85 -25.98
C TYR A 73 -6.35 -23.82 -26.21
N VAL A 74 -6.50 -25.10 -25.88
CA VAL A 74 -5.55 -26.14 -26.29
C VAL A 74 -6.28 -27.33 -26.94
N ASP A 75 -5.61 -27.96 -27.91
CA ASP A 75 -6.17 -29.07 -28.70
C ASP A 75 -6.11 -30.44 -27.98
N VAL A 76 -5.72 -30.46 -26.70
CA VAL A 76 -5.49 -31.69 -25.90
C VAL A 76 -6.25 -31.65 -24.58
N PRO A 77 -6.53 -32.80 -23.94
CA PRO A 77 -7.18 -32.85 -22.63
C PRO A 77 -6.40 -32.04 -21.58
N GLU A 78 -7.08 -31.05 -21.00
CA GLU A 78 -6.48 -30.07 -20.11
C GLU A 78 -6.34 -30.57 -18.66
N THR A 79 -5.19 -30.31 -18.02
CA THR A 79 -5.07 -30.33 -16.54
C THR A 79 -5.05 -28.89 -16.01
N PRO A 80 -5.46 -28.62 -14.76
CA PRO A 80 -5.47 -27.26 -14.19
C PRO A 80 -4.11 -26.54 -14.24
N GLU A 81 -3.01 -27.30 -14.27
CA GLU A 81 -1.63 -26.79 -14.30
C GLU A 81 -1.15 -26.44 -15.72
N THR A 82 -1.75 -27.03 -16.75
CA THR A 82 -1.28 -26.94 -18.15
C THR A 82 -2.19 -26.10 -19.04
N ALA A 83 -3.40 -25.80 -18.60
CA ALA A 83 -4.40 -25.06 -19.35
C ALA A 83 -4.62 -23.65 -18.81
N PRO A 84 -4.26 -22.60 -19.57
CA PRO A 84 -4.43 -21.21 -19.18
C PRO A 84 -5.85 -20.88 -18.69
N ARG A 85 -6.89 -21.44 -19.32
CA ARG A 85 -8.29 -21.22 -18.92
C ARG A 85 -8.67 -21.90 -17.61
N ASN A 86 -8.16 -23.10 -17.36
CA ASN A 86 -8.36 -23.77 -16.06
C ASN A 86 -7.57 -23.09 -14.95
N GLN A 87 -6.45 -22.45 -15.28
CA GLN A 87 -5.75 -21.56 -14.36
C GLN A 87 -6.59 -20.32 -14.02
N VAL A 88 -7.33 -19.73 -14.97
CA VAL A 88 -8.24 -18.59 -14.67
C VAL A 88 -9.32 -19.03 -13.70
N SER A 89 -10.01 -20.14 -14.02
CA SER A 89 -11.17 -20.61 -13.26
C SER A 89 -10.81 -21.00 -11.82
N SER A 90 -9.65 -21.61 -11.63
CA SER A 90 -9.08 -21.94 -10.32
C SER A 90 -8.50 -20.73 -9.57
N GLY A 91 -8.37 -19.57 -10.21
CA GLY A 91 -7.77 -18.37 -9.63
C GLY A 91 -6.23 -18.37 -9.63
N LEU A 92 -5.62 -19.26 -10.41
CA LEU A 92 -4.18 -19.40 -10.66
C LEU A 92 -3.66 -18.45 -11.74
N VAL A 93 -4.49 -17.74 -12.50
CA VAL A 93 -3.99 -16.81 -13.53
C VAL A 93 -3.29 -15.61 -12.90
N LEU A 94 -1.98 -15.71 -13.03
CA LEU A 94 -0.98 -14.71 -12.78
C LEU A 94 -0.69 -14.03 -14.11
N ILE A 95 -0.42 -12.72 -14.09
CA ILE A 95 0.37 -12.11 -15.18
C ILE A 95 1.59 -13.04 -15.34
N PRO A 96 1.77 -13.75 -16.47
CA PRO A 96 2.89 -14.65 -16.62
C PRO A 96 4.14 -13.79 -16.71
N GLY A 97 4.91 -13.75 -15.63
CA GLY A 97 6.35 -13.65 -15.78
C GLY A 97 6.77 -14.98 -16.39
N ILE A 98 7.65 -14.95 -17.41
CA ILE A 98 8.29 -16.15 -17.94
C ILE A 98 8.62 -17.07 -16.75
N PRO A 99 8.26 -18.37 -16.78
CA PRO A 99 8.53 -19.27 -15.66
C PRO A 99 9.96 -19.02 -15.21
N ALA A 100 10.13 -18.74 -13.93
CA ALA A 100 11.45 -18.56 -13.35
C ALA A 100 12.19 -19.89 -13.52
N VAL A 101 12.90 -20.02 -14.65
CA VAL A 101 14.03 -20.90 -14.74
C VAL A 101 14.96 -20.37 -13.67
N HIS A 102 15.10 -21.12 -12.58
CA HIS A 102 16.07 -20.82 -11.55
C HIS A 102 17.44 -20.81 -12.21
N VAL A 103 17.99 -19.63 -12.46
CA VAL A 103 19.39 -19.46 -12.81
C VAL A 103 20.09 -18.86 -11.60
N ALA A 104 20.61 -19.73 -10.73
CA ALA A 104 21.62 -19.32 -9.76
C ALA A 104 22.81 -18.69 -10.53
N PRO A 105 23.41 -17.56 -10.11
CA PRO A 105 23.46 -17.02 -8.74
C PRO A 105 22.87 -15.61 -8.54
N TYR A 106 22.08 -15.05 -9.46
CA TYR A 106 21.69 -13.63 -9.41
C TYR A 106 20.36 -13.40 -8.68
N GLY A 107 20.41 -13.34 -7.34
CA GLY A 107 19.27 -12.96 -6.50
C GLY A 107 18.67 -11.58 -6.83
N LEU A 108 17.55 -11.24 -6.18
CA LEU A 108 16.80 -9.97 -6.35
C LEU A 108 17.57 -8.75 -5.80
N LEU A 109 17.53 -7.65 -6.56
CA LEU A 109 18.29 -6.41 -6.37
C LEU A 109 17.37 -5.25 -5.93
N GLY A 110 17.72 -4.57 -4.83
CA GLY A 110 17.14 -3.28 -4.37
C GLY A 110 15.88 -3.42 -3.50
N SER A 111 15.68 -2.75 -2.37
CA SER A 111 16.21 -1.46 -1.89
C SER A 111 16.26 -1.41 -0.35
N ARG A 112 17.23 -0.65 0.19
CA ARG A 112 17.38 -0.41 1.64
C ARG A 112 16.20 0.40 2.17
N ILE A 113 15.55 -0.11 3.21
CA ILE A 113 14.65 0.63 4.09
C ILE A 113 15.53 1.63 4.89
N PRO A 114 15.13 2.90 5.08
CA PRO A 114 15.82 3.80 6.00
C PRO A 114 15.81 3.19 7.42
N PRO A 115 16.94 3.18 8.14
CA PRO A 115 16.99 2.68 9.52
C PRO A 115 16.05 3.49 10.44
N GLU A 116 15.52 2.84 11.49
CA GLU A 116 14.57 3.41 12.47
C GLU A 116 15.07 4.76 13.05
N ASP A 117 16.38 4.92 13.17
CA ASP A 117 17.07 6.13 13.64
C ASP A 117 16.70 7.39 12.84
N ALA A 118 16.47 7.27 11.53
CA ALA A 118 16.10 8.40 10.66
C ALA A 118 14.64 8.84 10.85
N LEU A 119 13.77 7.92 11.31
CA LEU A 119 12.37 8.20 11.62
C LEU A 119 12.24 8.95 12.96
N GLU A 120 13.03 8.57 13.96
CA GLU A 120 13.11 9.32 15.23
C GLU A 120 13.62 10.75 15.04
N GLU A 121 14.62 10.94 14.19
CA GLU A 121 15.19 12.27 13.91
C GLU A 121 14.16 13.20 13.22
N LEU A 122 13.29 12.63 12.37
CA LEU A 122 12.19 13.35 11.72
C LEU A 122 11.08 13.75 12.70
N LEU A 123 10.77 12.90 13.68
CA LEU A 123 9.80 13.17 14.75
C LEU A 123 10.31 14.20 15.77
N LYS A 124 11.63 14.22 16.06
CA LYS A 124 12.29 15.20 16.94
C LYS A 124 12.33 16.62 16.38
N ASN A 125 12.22 16.77 15.05
CA ASN A 125 12.29 18.06 14.36
C ASN A 125 10.92 18.73 14.08
N LEU A 126 9.81 18.13 14.53
CA LEU A 126 8.49 18.77 14.49
C LEU A 126 8.40 19.79 15.65
N PRO A 127 8.06 21.07 15.40
CA PRO A 127 8.13 22.13 16.41
C PRO A 127 7.25 21.83 17.63
N ASP A 128 7.81 22.10 18.81
CA ASP A 128 7.23 21.79 20.12
C ASP A 128 6.04 22.64 20.54
N ASN A 129 5.77 23.75 19.85
CA ASN A 129 4.82 24.73 20.37
C ASN A 129 3.91 25.25 19.26
N VAL A 130 2.88 24.47 18.96
CA VAL A 130 1.71 24.98 18.29
C VAL A 130 0.55 24.81 19.25
N ALA A 131 0.05 25.92 19.82
CA ALA A 131 -1.12 25.91 20.68
C ALA A 131 -2.37 25.59 19.83
N ILE A 132 -2.63 24.30 19.60
CA ILE A 132 -3.78 23.82 18.84
C ILE A 132 -5.03 24.03 19.71
N PRO A 133 -6.07 24.75 19.22
CA PRO A 133 -7.33 24.84 19.95
C PRO A 133 -7.88 23.45 20.28
N PRO A 134 -8.38 23.18 21.50
CA PRO A 134 -8.78 21.85 21.95
C PRO A 134 -9.77 21.14 21.02
N GLU A 135 -10.68 21.90 20.39
CA GLU A 135 -11.64 21.40 19.42
C GLU A 135 -10.98 20.88 18.13
N LYS A 136 -10.00 21.64 17.61
CA LYS A 136 -9.20 21.21 16.45
C LYS A 136 -8.29 20.04 16.78
N LEU A 137 -7.72 20.00 17.99
CA LEU A 137 -6.90 18.88 18.43
C LEU A 137 -7.71 17.57 18.46
N LYS A 138 -8.95 17.63 18.96
CA LYS A 138 -9.88 16.49 18.96
C LYS A 138 -10.22 16.02 17.54
N GLU A 139 -10.45 16.96 16.62
CA GLU A 139 -10.70 16.63 15.21
C GLU A 139 -9.48 15.96 14.55
N ILE A 140 -8.28 16.52 14.76
CA ILE A 140 -7.02 15.97 14.22
C ILE A 140 -6.79 14.56 14.77
N LYS A 141 -6.92 14.35 16.09
CA LYS A 141 -6.81 13.03 16.72
C LYS A 141 -7.77 12.01 16.10
N SER A 142 -9.04 12.38 15.94
CA SER A 142 -10.03 11.47 15.35
C SER A 142 -9.68 11.07 13.90
N LYS A 143 -9.14 12.00 13.10
CA LYS A 143 -8.68 11.72 11.74
C LYS A 143 -7.43 10.85 11.73
N LEU A 144 -6.48 11.10 12.64
CA LEU A 144 -5.28 10.29 12.79
C LEU A 144 -5.61 8.85 13.19
N GLU A 145 -6.56 8.62 14.10
CA GLU A 145 -6.98 7.25 14.44
C GLU A 145 -7.60 6.49 13.25
N LYS A 146 -8.37 7.20 12.42
CA LYS A 146 -8.88 6.61 11.17
C LYS A 146 -7.76 6.25 10.21
N LEU A 147 -6.76 7.13 10.06
CA LEU A 147 -5.59 6.87 9.24
C LEU A 147 -4.78 5.68 9.77
N ARG A 148 -4.56 5.61 11.08
CA ARG A 148 -3.90 4.46 11.73
C ARG A 148 -4.57 3.14 11.38
N ALA A 149 -5.89 3.07 11.50
CA ALA A 149 -6.66 1.87 11.17
C ALA A 149 -6.58 1.54 9.67
N LEU A 150 -6.50 2.55 8.80
CA LEU A 150 -6.29 2.34 7.37
C LEU A 150 -4.89 1.83 7.06
N CYS A 151 -3.82 2.39 7.66
CA CYS A 151 -2.45 1.88 7.51
C CYS A 151 -2.34 0.41 7.91
N GLU A 152 -2.95 0.02 9.03
CA GLU A 152 -2.99 -1.37 9.48
C GLU A 152 -3.70 -2.28 8.46
N LYS A 153 -4.85 -1.83 7.94
CA LYS A 153 -5.59 -2.58 6.92
C LYS A 153 -4.83 -2.66 5.58
N MET A 154 -4.12 -1.59 5.20
CA MET A 154 -3.29 -1.56 3.99
C MET A 154 -2.12 -2.54 4.12
N SER A 155 -1.39 -2.49 5.22
CA SER A 155 -0.30 -3.43 5.52
C SER A 155 -0.76 -4.89 5.44
N GLU A 156 -1.91 -5.21 6.05
CA GLU A 156 -2.44 -6.58 5.99
C GLU A 156 -2.85 -6.98 4.56
N ASN A 157 -3.51 -6.09 3.81
CA ASN A 157 -3.88 -6.37 2.42
C ASN A 157 -2.65 -6.58 1.53
N TYR A 158 -1.59 -5.79 1.71
CA TYR A 158 -0.33 -5.99 1.00
C TYR A 158 0.39 -7.26 1.43
N ARG A 159 0.33 -7.65 2.71
CA ARG A 159 0.85 -8.95 3.18
C ARG A 159 0.17 -10.10 2.46
N ILE A 160 -1.15 -10.04 2.33
CA ILE A 160 -1.90 -11.08 1.60
C ILE A 160 -1.56 -11.04 0.10
N LEU A 161 -1.38 -9.86 -0.49
CA LEU A 161 -0.96 -9.74 -1.89
C LEU A 161 0.45 -10.32 -2.10
N GLU A 162 1.40 -10.00 -1.23
CA GLU A 162 2.78 -10.51 -1.23
C GLU A 162 2.81 -12.04 -1.15
N GLN A 163 2.01 -12.64 -0.27
CA GLN A 163 1.95 -14.10 -0.10
C GLN A 163 1.32 -14.85 -1.28
N ASN A 164 0.41 -14.20 -2.01
CA ASN A 164 -0.31 -14.82 -3.12
C ASN A 164 0.28 -14.46 -4.50
N ALA A 165 1.10 -13.42 -4.59
CA ALA A 165 1.72 -13.00 -5.85
C ALA A 165 2.91 -13.89 -6.17
N VAL A 166 2.84 -14.58 -7.32
CA VAL A 166 3.97 -15.37 -7.85
C VAL A 166 4.85 -14.54 -8.77
N HIS A 167 4.32 -13.47 -9.38
CA HIS A 167 5.09 -12.61 -10.28
C HIS A 167 6.08 -11.74 -9.48
N PRO A 168 7.41 -11.81 -9.72
CA PRO A 168 8.41 -11.14 -8.89
C PRO A 168 8.22 -9.63 -8.75
N VAL A 169 7.84 -8.94 -9.83
CA VAL A 169 7.54 -7.49 -9.79
C VAL A 169 6.35 -7.17 -8.90
N VAL A 170 5.32 -8.02 -8.90
CA VAL A 170 4.11 -7.82 -8.08
C VAL A 170 4.44 -8.08 -6.61
N GLN A 171 5.23 -9.12 -6.35
CA GLN A 171 5.71 -9.44 -5.01
C GLN A 171 6.58 -8.31 -4.44
N ALA A 172 7.55 -7.81 -5.21
CA ALA A 172 8.42 -6.71 -4.81
C ALA A 172 7.63 -5.41 -4.55
N PHE A 173 6.63 -5.11 -5.40
CA PHE A 173 5.72 -4.00 -5.18
C PHE A 173 4.93 -4.16 -3.87
N ALA A 174 4.33 -5.34 -3.65
CA ALA A 174 3.54 -5.61 -2.46
C ALA A 174 4.37 -5.52 -1.18
N GLU A 175 5.58 -6.09 -1.17
CA GLU A 175 6.51 -6.01 -0.05
C GLU A 175 6.93 -4.56 0.24
N SER A 176 7.31 -3.81 -0.81
CA SER A 176 7.72 -2.41 -0.67
C SER A 176 6.59 -1.53 -0.15
N ALA A 177 5.37 -1.70 -0.68
CA ALA A 177 4.21 -0.96 -0.24
C ALA A 177 3.84 -1.32 1.21
N ARG A 178 3.82 -2.61 1.58
CA ARG A 178 3.59 -3.06 2.96
C ARG A 178 4.51 -2.37 3.96
N LYS A 179 5.82 -2.36 3.67
CA LYS A 179 6.83 -1.72 4.52
C LYS A 179 6.61 -0.21 4.65
N ASN A 180 6.21 0.45 3.56
CA ASN A 180 5.90 1.87 3.60
C ASN A 180 4.65 2.15 4.46
N GLU A 181 3.61 1.31 4.38
CA GLU A 181 2.41 1.43 5.23
C GLU A 181 2.71 1.17 6.72
N GLU A 182 3.63 0.26 7.03
CA GLU A 182 4.15 0.05 8.39
C GLU A 182 4.86 1.30 8.92
N GLN A 183 5.68 1.95 8.09
CA GLN A 183 6.32 3.22 8.45
C GLN A 183 5.29 4.34 8.66
N HIS A 184 4.29 4.44 7.78
CA HIS A 184 3.20 5.41 7.91
C HIS A 184 2.46 5.21 9.24
N LYS A 185 2.18 3.96 9.62
CA LYS A 185 1.58 3.62 10.93
C LYS A 185 2.44 4.11 12.09
N VAL A 186 3.75 3.87 12.07
CA VAL A 186 4.68 4.34 13.12
C VAL A 186 4.63 5.87 13.25
N VAL A 187 4.61 6.59 12.13
CA VAL A 187 4.47 8.06 12.13
C VAL A 187 3.15 8.49 12.77
N VAL A 188 2.03 7.87 12.37
CA VAL A 188 0.70 8.21 12.90
C VAL A 188 0.59 7.88 14.39
N ASP A 189 1.14 6.75 14.83
CA ASP A 189 1.19 6.37 16.24
C ASP A 189 2.02 7.37 17.07
N GLY A 190 3.15 7.83 16.53
CA GLY A 190 3.97 8.88 17.13
C GLY A 190 3.22 10.21 17.30
N LEU A 191 2.48 10.63 16.27
CA LEU A 191 1.63 11.83 16.32
C LEU A 191 0.50 11.68 17.35
N LEU A 192 -0.17 10.54 17.39
CA LEU A 192 -1.24 10.26 18.36
C LEU A 192 -0.71 10.30 19.79
N LYS A 193 0.45 9.68 20.05
CA LYS A 193 1.09 9.70 21.38
C LYS A 193 1.42 11.14 21.80
N ARG A 194 2.08 11.91 20.94
CA ARG A 194 2.44 13.31 21.19
C ARG A 194 1.23 14.15 21.58
N TYR A 195 0.15 14.05 20.81
CA TYR A 195 -1.08 14.80 21.12
C TYR A 195 -1.82 14.28 22.36
N SER A 196 -1.54 13.07 22.83
CA SER A 196 -2.11 12.50 24.06
C SER A 196 -1.41 12.99 25.32
N GLU A 197 -0.14 13.36 25.21
CA GLU A 197 0.72 13.85 26.29
C GLU A 197 0.59 15.36 26.55
N GLU A 198 0.05 16.12 25.58
CA GLU A 198 -0.41 17.51 25.78
C GLU A 198 -1.70 17.51 26.64
N LYS A 199 -1.51 17.49 27.97
CA LYS A 199 -2.54 17.78 28.99
C LYS A 199 -2.24 19.11 29.67
#